data_AF-A0A933T7X5-F1
#
_entry.id   AF-A0A933T7X5-F1
#
_cell.length_a   1.000
_cell.length_b   1.000
_cell.length_c   1.000
_cell.angle_alpha   90.00
_cell.angle_beta   90.00
_cell.angle_gamma   90.00
#
_symmetry.space_group_name_H-M   'P 1'
#
loop_
_entity.id
_entity.type
_entity.pdbx_description
1 polymer ?
#
loop_
_entity_poly.entity_id
_entity_poly.type
_entity_poly.pdbx_seq_one_letter_code
_entity_poly.pdbx_strand_id
1 'polypeptide(L)' 'MAIYELIIRFNKNTGKTSFGYLKDGKDNLNPDADELRTYFSVLKLVMDKVGLRLKAELENKG' A
#
# COMPACT_ATOMS: atom_id res chain seq x y z
N MET A 1 2.50 4.43 -21.59
CA MET A 1 2.99 4.69 -20.22
C MET A 1 2.18 3.78 -19.31
N ALA A 2 2.84 2.89 -18.55
CA ALA A 2 2.12 2.00 -17.63
C ALA A 2 1.73 2.79 -16.37
N ILE A 3 0.49 2.62 -15.91
CA ILE A 3 0.00 3.19 -14.66
C ILE A 3 0.04 2.10 -13.60
N TYR A 4 0.64 2.41 -12.46
CA TYR A 4 0.77 1.50 -11.33
C TYR A 4 -0.01 2.02 -10.13
N GLU A 5 -0.86 1.19 -9.56
CA GLU A 5 -1.77 1.59 -8.49
C GLU A 5 -1.63 0.64 -7.30
N LEU A 6 -1.71 1.21 -6.10
CA LEU A 6 -1.74 0.47 -4.83
C LEU A 6 -3.14 0.55 -4.25
N ILE A 7 -3.83 -0.58 -4.14
CA ILE A 7 -5.11 -0.70 -3.45
C ILE A 7 -4.84 -1.05 -1.99
N ILE A 8 -5.44 -0.28 -1.08
CA ILE A 8 -5.47 -0.60 0.35
C ILE A 8 -6.90 -0.93 0.72
N ARG A 9 -7.13 -2.16 1.20
CA ARG A 9 -8.43 -2.62 1.67
C ARG A 9 -8.38 -2.86 3.17
N PHE A 10 -9.12 -2.06 3.93
CA PHE A 10 -9.36 -2.31 5.35
C PHE A 10 -10.69 -3.04 5.55
N ASN A 11 -10.65 -4.20 6.18
CA ASN A 11 -11.83 -4.94 6.59
C ASN A 11 -12.18 -4.61 8.03
N LYS A 12 -13.19 -3.75 8.23
CA LYS A 12 -13.64 -3.33 9.57
C LYS A 12 -14.11 -4.48 10.47
N ASN A 13 -14.61 -5.58 9.90
CA ASN A 13 -15.16 -6.68 10.68
C ASN A 13 -14.05 -7.58 11.24
N THR A 14 -12.92 -7.68 10.54
CA THR A 14 -11.78 -8.53 10.94
C THR A 14 -10.58 -7.73 11.46
N GLY A 15 -10.60 -6.40 11.31
CA GLY A 15 -9.47 -5.52 11.59
C GLY A 15 -8.28 -5.72 10.63
N LYS A 16 -8.42 -6.54 9.59
CA LYS A 16 -7.33 -6.86 8.67
C LYS A 16 -7.20 -5.81 7.57
N THR A 17 -5.96 -5.46 7.24
CA THR A 17 -5.62 -4.62 6.09
C THR A 17 -4.95 -5.49 5.03
N SER A 18 -5.35 -5.33 3.77
CA SER A 18 -4.76 -6.02 2.62
C SER A 18 -4.29 -5.01 1.60
N PHE A 19 -3.19 -5.32 0.91
CA PHE A 19 -2.59 -4.51 -0.13
C PHE A 19 -2.69 -5.25 -1.46
N GLY A 20 -3.16 -4.56 -2.50
CA GLY A 20 -3.24 -5.06 -3.86
C GLY A 20 -2.47 -4.14 -4.81
N TYR A 21 -1.94 -4.71 -5.88
CA TYR A 21 -1.22 -3.98 -6.91
C TYR A 21 -1.96 -4.12 -8.24
N LEU A 22 -2.29 -2.98 -8.86
CA LEU A 22 -2.82 -2.97 -10.21
C LEU A 22 -1.81 -2.37 -11.18
N LYS A 23 -1.82 -2.90 -12.40
CA LYS A 23 -1.15 -2.33 -13.55
C LYS A 23 -2.21 -2.05 -14.61
N ASP A 24 -2.30 -0.79 -15.05
CA ASP A 24 -3.25 -0.34 -16.06
C ASP A 24 -4.71 -0.71 -15.74
N GLY A 25 -5.10 -0.57 -14.46
CA GLY A 25 -6.44 -0.90 -13.97
C GLY A 25 -6.76 -2.39 -13.90
N LYS A 26 -5.78 -3.28 -14.10
CA LYS A 26 -5.95 -4.74 -14.04
C LYS A 26 -5.06 -5.36 -12.98
N ASP A 27 -5.56 -6.42 -12.35
CA ASP A 27 -4.73 -7.27 -11.50
C ASP A 27 -3.64 -7.89 -12.37
N ASN A 28 -2.39 -7.58 -12.05
CA ASN A 28 -1.26 -8.24 -12.67
C ASN A 28 -0.95 -9.50 -11.87
N LEU A 29 -1.52 -10.64 -12.30
CA LEU A 29 -1.40 -11.91 -11.57
C LEU A 29 0.03 -12.48 -11.54
N ASN A 30 0.90 -12.04 -12.46
CA ASN A 30 2.29 -12.50 -12.56
C ASN A 30 3.24 -11.31 -12.78
N PRO A 31 3.50 -10.49 -11.75
CA PRO A 31 4.43 -9.38 -11.87
C PRO A 31 5.87 -9.88 -12.04
N ASP A 32 6.65 -9.19 -12.86
CA ASP A 32 8.08 -9.46 -12.98
C ASP A 32 8.87 -8.88 -11.78
N ALA A 33 10.19 -9.12 -11.75
CA ALA A 33 11.05 -8.70 -10.65
C ALA A 33 11.12 -7.16 -10.48
N ASP A 34 11.05 -6.40 -11.57
CA ASP A 34 11.12 -4.94 -11.53
C ASP A 34 9.77 -4.33 -11.11
N GLU A 35 8.67 -4.95 -11.52
CA GLU A 35 7.31 -4.63 -11.06
C GLU A 35 7.16 -4.90 -9.56
N LEU A 36 7.66 -6.04 -9.06
CA LEU A 36 7.70 -6.34 -7.63
C LEU A 36 8.53 -5.31 -6.85
N ARG A 37 9.70 -4.92 -7.36
CA ARG A 37 10.52 -3.86 -6.74
C ARG A 37 9.78 -2.53 -6.68
N THR A 38 9.09 -2.17 -7.75
CA THR A 38 8.26 -0.96 -7.81
C THR A 38 7.14 -1.03 -6.77
N TYR A 39 6.43 -2.15 -6.70
CA TYR A 39 5.38 -2.40 -5.71
C TYR A 39 5.88 -2.22 -4.27
N PHE A 40 6.97 -2.91 -3.89
CA PHE A 40 7.51 -2.80 -2.54
C PHE A 40 8.03 -1.39 -2.21
N SER A 41 8.59 -0.68 -3.19
CA SER A 41 9.05 0.70 -3.00
C SER A 41 7.89 1.65 -2.72
N VAL A 42 6.81 1.56 -3.50
CA VAL A 42 5.59 2.36 -3.30
C VAL A 42 4.92 1.99 -1.97
N LEU A 43 4.79 0.69 -1.67
CA LEU A 43 4.20 0.21 -0.42
C LEU A 43 4.96 0.75 0.80
N LYS A 44 6.29 0.69 0.79
CA LYS A 44 7.14 1.25 1.85
C LYS A 44 6.88 2.73 2.04
N LEU A 45 6.92 3.53 0.97
CA LEU A 45 6.67 4.97 1.03
C LEU A 45 5.30 5.29 1.65
N VAL A 46 4.27 4.54 1.28
CA VAL A 46 2.91 4.72 1.83
C VAL A 46 2.86 4.33 3.31
N MET A 47 3.46 3.19 3.68
CA MET A 47 3.52 2.75 5.08
C MET A 47 4.33 3.69 5.97
N ASP A 48 5.45 4.22 5.48
CA ASP A 48 6.24 5.21 6.22
C ASP A 48 5.41 6.47 6.49
N LYS A 49 4.68 6.98 5.48
CA LYS A 49 3.81 8.15 5.66
C LYS A 49 2.63 7.88 6.58
N VAL A 50 1.96 6.74 6.43
CA VAL A 50 0.84 6.34 7.30
C VAL A 50 1.32 6.13 8.73
N GLY A 51 2.47 5.46 8.91
CA GLY A 51 3.10 5.23 10.20
C GLY A 51 3.50 6.52 10.91
N LEU A 52 4.12 7.47 10.19
CA LEU A 52 4.43 8.80 10.73
C LEU A 52 3.18 9.55 11.19
N ARG A 53 2.10 9.51 10.39
CA ARG A 53 0.84 10.15 10.76
C ARG A 53 0.18 9.50 11.97
N LEU A 54 0.13 8.17 12.01
CA LEU A 54 -0.39 7.43 13.16
C LEU A 54 0.41 7.72 14.43
N LYS A 55 1.74 7.74 14.34
CA LYS A 55 2.63 8.09 15.45
C LYS A 55 2.31 9.49 15.99
N ALA A 56 2.22 10.48 15.11
CA ALA A 56 1.88 11.86 15.49
C ALA A 56 0.47 11.96 16.13
N GLU A 57 -0.51 11.23 15.62
CA GLU A 57 -1.87 11.20 16.20
C GLU A 57 -1.91 10.54 17.59
N LEU A 58 -1.06 9.53 17.84
CA LEU A 58 -0.93 8.89 19.15
C LEU A 58 -0.19 9.78 20.15
N GLU A 59 0.90 10.43 19.73
CA GLU A 59 1.66 11.34 20.57
C GLU A 59 0.86 12.60 20.95
N ASN A 60 -0.01 13.09 20.08
CA ASN A 60 -0.90 14.23 20.37
C ASN A 60 -2.13 13.87 21.23
N LYS A 61 -2.37 12.58 21.51
CA LYS A 61 -3.44 12.08 22.39
C LYS A 61 -2.92 11.60 23.77
N GLY A 62 -1.61 11.69 24.01
CA GLY A 62 -0.99 11.54 25.33
C GLY A 62 -0.81 12.90 26.00
#